data_AF-A0A9D9FA32-F1
#
_entry.id   AF-A0A9D9FA32-F1
#
_cell.length_a   1.000
_cell.length_b   1.000
_cell.length_c   1.000
_cell.angle_alpha   90.00
_cell.angle_beta   90.00
_cell.angle_gamma   90.00
#
_symmetry.space_group_name_H-M   'P 1'
#
loop_
_entity.id
_entity.type
_entity.pdbx_description
1 polymer ?
#
loop_
_entity_poly.entity_id
_entity_poly.type
_entity_poly.pdbx_seq_one_letter_code
_entity_poly.pdbx_strand_id
1 'polypeptide(L)'
;MKDVLLEIGAGLMNWRLWWTLSWFDLKSRYRRSVIGPFWLTLSMGLTVMMLGTVYSYILGTPHTAYIPHLSLGFIVWTMMSMMIVDGCRAFMEAAPIIKQRPVPVIVFAMRVVNRNLLFTAHNFLVFVPVVFYYKIVPTWVTPLALVGLFLITINGIWIVISIGIVCARYRDIPQLVLSLVQMAFFLTPVIWGVQEIGNEIPLFLQLNLFYHFMELVRAPLLGMEPRMLSWYVAIATTVIGWIFTVLLYRVARRRLVFWI
;
A
#
# COMPACT_ATOMS: atom_id res chain seq x y z
N MET A 1 -10.05 19.46 -18.44
CA MET A 1 -8.86 18.99 -17.70
C MET A 1 -8.55 19.91 -16.53
N LYS A 2 -8.51 21.24 -16.75
CA LYS A 2 -8.30 22.23 -15.68
C LYS A 2 -9.21 22.03 -14.46
N ASP A 3 -10.53 21.89 -14.65
CA ASP A 3 -11.47 21.71 -13.53
C ASP A 3 -11.19 20.48 -12.68
N VAL A 4 -10.80 19.36 -13.30
CA VAL A 4 -10.46 18.12 -12.59
C VAL A 4 -9.20 18.30 -11.75
N LEU A 5 -8.18 18.95 -12.32
CA LEU A 5 -6.94 19.23 -11.60
C LEU A 5 -7.17 20.22 -10.44
N LEU A 6 -8.06 21.19 -10.61
CA LEU A 6 -8.47 22.12 -9.55
C LEU A 6 -9.23 21.40 -8.43
N GLU A 7 -10.15 20.48 -8.75
CA GLU A 7 -10.83 19.65 -7.75
C GLU A 7 -9.85 18.75 -6.97
N ILE A 8 -8.88 18.16 -7.67
CA ILE A 8 -7.80 17.36 -7.07
C ILE A 8 -6.98 18.23 -6.12
N GLY A 9 -6.52 19.40 -6.57
CA GLY A 9 -5.75 20.34 -5.75
C GLY A 9 -6.52 20.82 -4.52
N ALA A 10 -7.79 21.22 -4.70
CA ALA A 10 -8.66 21.65 -3.60
C ALA A 10 -8.90 20.53 -2.58
N GLY A 11 -9.07 19.29 -3.04
CA GLY A 11 -9.24 18.14 -2.16
C GLY A 11 -7.97 17.77 -1.37
N LEU A 12 -6.78 17.94 -1.97
CA LEU A 12 -5.51 17.80 -1.25
C LEU A 12 -5.37 18.86 -0.14
N MET A 13 -5.75 20.11 -0.42
CA MET A 13 -5.73 21.21 0.55
C MET A 13 -6.71 21.01 1.72
N ASN A 14 -7.76 20.20 1.54
CA ASN A 14 -8.72 19.82 2.60
C ASN A 14 -8.14 18.80 3.59
N TRP A 15 -6.91 19.01 4.04
CA TRP A 15 -6.15 18.04 4.84
C TRP A 15 -6.75 17.73 6.20
N ARG A 16 -7.36 18.72 6.83
CA ARG A 16 -8.08 18.53 8.09
C ARG A 16 -9.22 17.55 7.92
N LEU A 17 -9.96 17.63 6.81
CA LEU A 17 -11.13 16.77 6.59
C LEU A 17 -10.71 15.31 6.36
N TRP A 18 -9.79 15.04 5.43
CA TRP A 18 -9.38 13.66 5.18
C TRP A 18 -8.63 13.06 6.37
N TRP A 19 -7.85 13.86 7.11
CA TRP A 19 -7.21 13.44 8.36
C TRP A 19 -8.24 13.05 9.41
N THR A 20 -9.19 13.93 9.72
CA THR A 20 -10.22 13.68 10.73
C THR A 20 -11.08 12.46 10.38
N LEU A 21 -11.48 12.29 9.11
CA LEU A 21 -12.23 11.12 8.67
C LEU A 21 -11.41 9.83 8.85
N SER A 22 -10.14 9.83 8.46
CA SER A 22 -9.26 8.66 8.61
C SER A 22 -9.00 8.31 10.08
N TRP A 23 -8.91 9.32 10.94
CA TRP A 23 -8.77 9.13 12.38
C TRP A 23 -10.04 8.53 13.01
N PHE A 24 -11.22 8.97 12.57
CA PHE A 24 -12.48 8.37 13.00
C PHE A 24 -12.63 6.92 12.55
N ASP A 25 -12.18 6.57 11.35
CA ASP A 25 -12.16 5.18 10.91
C ASP A 25 -11.32 4.30 11.84
N LEU A 26 -10.12 4.79 12.18
CA LEU A 26 -9.21 4.09 13.07
C LEU A 26 -9.81 3.93 14.47
N LYS A 27 -10.33 5.02 15.05
CA LYS A 27 -10.95 5.00 16.37
C LYS A 27 -12.20 4.11 16.42
N SER A 28 -13.00 4.12 15.35
CA SER A 28 -14.19 3.27 15.22
C SER A 28 -13.80 1.79 15.21
N ARG A 29 -12.75 1.42 14.45
CA ARG A 29 -12.25 0.03 14.37
C ARG A 29 -11.83 -0.52 15.73
N TYR A 30 -11.37 0.33 16.64
CA TYR A 30 -10.89 -0.07 17.97
C TYR A 30 -11.84 0.29 19.13
N ARG A 31 -13.05 0.78 18.85
CA ARG A 31 -13.96 1.40 19.84
C ARG A 31 -14.39 0.47 20.99
N ARG A 32 -14.08 -0.83 20.94
CA ARG A 32 -14.37 -1.82 21.99
C ARG A 32 -13.26 -2.86 22.17
N SER A 33 -12.06 -2.58 21.68
CA SER A 33 -10.93 -3.49 21.83
C SER A 33 -10.23 -3.24 23.17
N VAL A 34 -9.98 -4.30 23.94
CA VAL A 34 -9.25 -4.23 25.22
C VAL A 34 -7.79 -3.81 24.99
N ILE A 35 -7.16 -4.39 23.97
CA ILE A 35 -5.74 -4.18 23.64
C ILE A 35 -5.56 -3.06 22.58
N GLY A 36 -6.66 -2.65 21.93
CA GLY A 36 -6.65 -1.58 20.95
C GLY A 36 -5.87 -1.95 19.67
N PRO A 37 -5.09 -1.01 19.10
CA PRO A 37 -4.36 -1.20 17.85
C PRO A 37 -3.22 -2.23 17.91
N PHE A 38 -2.71 -2.52 19.11
CA PHE A 38 -1.60 -3.45 19.29
C PHE A 38 -1.94 -4.90 18.90
N TRP A 39 -3.23 -5.25 18.82
CA TRP A 39 -3.64 -6.58 18.36
C TRP A 39 -3.20 -6.86 16.92
N LEU A 40 -3.27 -5.85 16.03
CA LEU A 40 -2.82 -5.99 14.65
C LEU A 40 -1.30 -6.16 14.58
N THR A 41 -0.56 -5.35 15.36
CA THR A 41 0.90 -5.45 15.45
C THR A 41 1.33 -6.81 16.00
N LEU A 42 0.64 -7.35 17.01
CA LEU A 42 0.91 -8.67 17.56
C LEU A 42 0.66 -9.77 16.52
N SER A 43 -0.47 -9.71 15.81
CA SER A 43 -0.79 -10.66 14.74
C SER A 43 0.23 -10.62 13.61
N MET A 44 0.66 -9.43 13.20
CA MET A 44 1.73 -9.23 12.23
C MET A 44 3.05 -9.84 12.72
N GLY A 45 3.43 -9.57 13.97
CA GLY A 45 4.65 -10.11 14.59
C GLY A 45 4.65 -11.63 14.65
N LEU A 46 3.55 -12.24 15.08
CA LEU A 46 3.39 -13.70 15.09
C LEU A 46 3.46 -14.29 13.68
N THR A 47 2.84 -13.64 12.70
CA THR A 47 2.88 -14.07 11.30
C THR A 47 4.31 -14.06 10.76
N VAL A 48 5.03 -12.95 10.95
CA VAL A 48 6.44 -12.82 10.53
C VAL A 48 7.33 -13.83 11.25
N MET A 49 7.10 -14.08 12.54
CA MET A 49 7.90 -15.02 13.32
C MET A 49 7.66 -16.46 12.85
N MET A 50 6.40 -16.86 12.66
CA MET A 50 6.02 -18.20 12.20
C MET A 50 6.48 -18.47 10.77
N LEU A 51 6.10 -17.60 9.82
CA LEU A 51 6.51 -17.74 8.42
C LEU A 51 8.03 -17.59 8.27
N GLY A 52 8.62 -16.66 9.02
CA GLY A 52 10.06 -16.42 9.06
C GLY A 52 10.83 -17.68 9.43
N THR A 53 10.42 -18.35 10.50
CA THR A 53 11.09 -19.56 10.99
C THR A 53 10.89 -20.73 10.03
N VAL A 54 9.65 -20.97 9.59
CA VAL A 54 9.32 -22.11 8.72
C VAL A 54 9.99 -22.00 7.36
N TYR A 55 9.86 -20.85 6.69
CA TYR A 55 10.41 -20.71 5.35
C TYR A 55 11.92 -20.52 5.34
N SER A 56 12.52 -19.93 6.37
CA SER A 56 13.98 -19.90 6.49
C SER A 56 14.56 -21.31 6.53
N TYR A 57 13.89 -22.25 7.21
CA TYR A 57 14.27 -23.66 7.21
C TYR A 57 14.08 -24.32 5.84
N ILE A 58 12.93 -24.10 5.19
CA ILE A 58 12.63 -24.70 3.87
C ILE A 58 13.57 -24.18 2.78
N LEU A 59 13.87 -22.89 2.78
CA LEU A 59 14.67 -22.23 1.75
C LEU A 59 16.18 -22.34 2.01
N GLY A 60 16.59 -22.87 3.17
CA GLY A 60 18.00 -22.98 3.56
C GLY A 60 18.69 -21.64 3.80
N THR A 61 17.93 -20.54 3.86
CA THR A 61 18.45 -19.19 4.10
C THR A 61 18.62 -18.94 5.60
N PRO A 62 19.72 -18.32 6.06
CA PRO A 62 19.89 -17.99 7.48
C PRO A 62 18.78 -17.07 8.00
N HIS A 63 18.29 -17.35 9.22
CA HIS A 63 17.28 -16.52 9.90
C HIS A 63 17.66 -15.03 9.95
N THR A 64 18.97 -14.75 10.07
CA THR A 64 19.56 -13.41 10.13
C THR A 64 19.34 -12.59 8.86
N ALA A 65 19.22 -13.23 7.70
CA ALA A 65 18.91 -12.57 6.44
C ALA A 65 17.42 -12.63 6.13
N TYR A 66 16.79 -13.79 6.38
CA TYR A 66 15.43 -14.06 5.93
C TYR A 66 14.35 -13.33 6.74
N ILE A 67 14.44 -13.30 8.08
CA ILE A 67 13.39 -12.69 8.91
C ILE A 67 13.31 -11.17 8.68
N PRO A 68 14.42 -10.41 8.62
CA PRO A 68 14.39 -9.01 8.22
C PRO A 68 13.78 -8.80 6.82
N HIS A 69 14.15 -9.63 5.85
CA HIS A 69 13.62 -9.57 4.49
C HIS A 69 12.10 -9.75 4.45
N LEU A 70 11.61 -10.82 5.09
CA LEU A 70 10.19 -11.15 5.16
C LEU A 70 9.41 -10.08 5.91
N SER A 71 9.91 -9.61 7.05
CA SER A 71 9.20 -8.62 7.88
C SER A 71 8.87 -7.35 7.09
N LEU A 72 9.85 -6.77 6.40
CA LEU A 72 9.67 -5.58 5.57
C LEU A 72 8.80 -5.87 4.35
N GLY A 73 9.06 -6.97 3.64
CA GLY A 73 8.29 -7.36 2.48
C GLY A 73 6.80 -7.50 2.82
N PHE A 74 6.51 -8.19 3.93
CA PHE A 74 5.15 -8.47 4.35
C PHE A 74 4.43 -7.21 4.87
N ILE A 75 5.10 -6.31 5.60
CA ILE A 75 4.53 -5.02 6.03
C ILE A 75 4.19 -4.15 4.81
N VAL A 76 5.12 -3.99 3.87
CA VAL A 76 4.93 -3.15 2.67
C VAL A 76 3.86 -3.75 1.74
N TRP A 77 3.88 -5.07 1.55
CA TRP A 77 2.83 -5.78 0.81
C TRP A 77 1.44 -5.58 1.44
N THR A 78 1.34 -5.72 2.76
CA THR A 78 0.08 -5.53 3.47
C THR A 78 -0.44 -4.11 3.29
N MET A 79 0.43 -3.10 3.34
CA MET A 79 0.05 -1.71 3.04
C MET A 79 -0.53 -1.57 1.62
N MET A 80 0.17 -2.06 0.59
CA MET A 80 -0.27 -1.95 -0.80
C MET A 80 -1.59 -2.68 -1.05
N SER A 81 -1.72 -3.91 -0.53
CA SER A 81 -2.94 -4.71 -0.68
C SER A 81 -4.13 -4.07 0.03
N MET A 82 -3.95 -3.51 1.24
CA MET A 82 -5.02 -2.77 1.93
C MET A 82 -5.46 -1.53 1.15
N MET A 83 -4.54 -0.75 0.59
CA MET A 83 -4.90 0.41 -0.25
C MET A 83 -5.76 0.00 -1.45
N ILE A 84 -5.43 -1.09 -2.13
CA ILE A 84 -6.19 -1.59 -3.28
C ILE A 84 -7.58 -2.08 -2.86
N VAL A 85 -7.64 -2.96 -1.86
CA VAL A 85 -8.88 -3.62 -1.44
C VAL A 85 -9.85 -2.63 -0.78
N ASP A 86 -9.35 -1.77 0.11
CA ASP A 86 -10.18 -0.73 0.73
C ASP A 86 -10.59 0.33 -0.30
N GLY A 87 -9.77 0.56 -1.32
CA GLY A 87 -10.08 1.44 -2.44
C GLY A 87 -11.38 1.04 -3.15
N CYS A 88 -11.65 -0.27 -3.29
CA CYS A 88 -12.91 -0.78 -3.86
C CYS A 88 -14.16 -0.28 -3.11
N ARG A 89 -14.04 -0.02 -1.81
CA ARG A 89 -15.17 0.34 -0.93
C ARG A 89 -15.21 1.83 -0.60
N ALA A 90 -14.16 2.57 -0.94
CA ALA A 90 -13.95 3.97 -0.53
C ALA A 90 -15.16 4.88 -0.79
N PHE A 91 -15.79 4.77 -1.96
CA PHE A 91 -16.93 5.64 -2.32
C PHE A 91 -18.28 5.08 -1.88
N MET A 92 -18.44 3.76 -1.83
CA MET A 92 -19.65 3.13 -1.31
C MET A 92 -19.84 3.42 0.18
N GLU A 93 -18.77 3.33 0.97
CA GLU A 93 -18.80 3.66 2.41
C GLU A 93 -18.99 5.17 2.66
N ALA A 94 -18.57 6.02 1.72
CA ALA A 94 -18.73 7.46 1.78
C ALA A 94 -20.05 7.97 1.17
N ALA A 95 -20.90 7.08 0.63
CA ALA A 95 -22.12 7.45 -0.09
C ALA A 95 -23.06 8.41 0.69
N PRO A 96 -23.28 8.26 2.01
CA PRO A 96 -24.10 9.21 2.77
C PRO A 96 -23.55 10.64 2.75
N ILE A 97 -22.22 10.81 2.75
CA ILE A 97 -21.57 12.13 2.71
C ILE A 97 -21.61 12.68 1.29
N ILE A 98 -21.28 11.85 0.29
CA ILE A 98 -21.22 12.25 -1.13
C ILE A 98 -22.59 12.70 -1.64
N LYS A 99 -23.68 12.02 -1.22
CA LYS A 99 -25.05 12.36 -1.63
C LYS A 99 -25.57 13.66 -1.01
N GLN A 100 -25.02 14.09 0.13
CA GLN A 100 -25.49 15.26 0.87
C GLN A 100 -24.65 16.52 0.63
N ARG A 101 -23.34 16.37 0.39
CA ARG A 101 -22.43 17.50 0.20
C ARG A 101 -21.48 17.29 -0.98
N PRO A 102 -21.19 18.33 -1.77
CA PRO A 102 -20.25 18.25 -2.88
C PRO A 102 -18.79 18.27 -2.37
N VAL A 103 -18.35 17.16 -1.80
CA VAL A 103 -16.97 16.97 -1.35
C VAL A 103 -16.15 16.35 -2.50
N PRO A 104 -14.95 16.88 -2.82
CA PRO A 104 -14.10 16.30 -3.87
C PRO A 104 -13.76 14.83 -3.59
N VAL A 105 -13.87 13.99 -4.61
CA VAL A 105 -13.71 12.53 -4.50
C VAL A 105 -12.33 12.12 -3.96
N ILE A 106 -11.29 12.90 -4.28
CA ILE A 106 -9.93 12.69 -3.77
C ILE A 106 -9.85 12.74 -2.24
N VAL A 107 -10.74 13.46 -1.54
CA VAL A 107 -10.77 13.51 -0.07
C VAL A 107 -11.02 12.10 0.49
N PHE A 108 -11.89 11.33 -0.14
CA PHE A 108 -12.18 9.95 0.30
C PHE A 108 -11.05 9.00 -0.08
N ALA A 109 -10.35 9.23 -1.19
CA ALA A 109 -9.14 8.48 -1.52
C ALA A 109 -8.03 8.76 -0.50
N MET A 110 -7.80 10.02 -0.17
CA MET A 110 -6.84 10.43 0.87
C MET A 110 -7.20 9.89 2.24
N ARG A 111 -8.49 9.84 2.60
CA ARG A 111 -8.96 9.19 3.84
C ARG A 111 -8.49 7.73 3.90
N VAL A 112 -8.69 6.95 2.83
CA VAL A 112 -8.28 5.53 2.77
C VAL A 112 -6.76 5.39 2.81
N VAL A 113 -6.04 6.13 1.97
CA VAL A 113 -4.57 6.09 1.93
C VAL A 113 -3.96 6.47 3.28
N ASN A 114 -4.42 7.57 3.88
CA ASN A 114 -3.92 8.04 5.17
C ASN A 114 -4.23 7.05 6.30
N ARG A 115 -5.45 6.49 6.32
CA ARG A 115 -5.82 5.43 7.27
C ARG A 115 -4.87 4.23 7.15
N ASN A 116 -4.55 3.81 5.93
CA ASN A 116 -3.67 2.66 5.70
C ASN A 116 -2.19 2.97 5.98
N LEU A 117 -1.75 4.22 5.81
CA LEU A 117 -0.45 4.68 6.31
C LEU A 117 -0.38 4.63 7.84
N LEU A 118 -1.43 5.07 8.55
CA LEU A 118 -1.49 4.95 10.01
C LEU A 118 -1.46 3.49 10.47
N PHE A 119 -2.19 2.59 9.81
CA PHE A 119 -2.09 1.15 10.09
C PHE A 119 -0.69 0.61 9.83
N THR A 120 -0.05 1.02 8.74
CA THR A 120 1.31 0.58 8.39
C THR A 120 2.32 1.07 9.39
N ALA A 121 2.22 2.33 9.85
CA ALA A 121 3.08 2.88 10.89
C ALA A 121 3.03 2.08 12.19
N HIS A 122 1.83 1.62 12.61
CA HIS A 122 1.69 0.74 13.78
C HIS A 122 2.26 -0.67 13.53
N ASN A 123 2.09 -1.22 12.33
CA ASN A 123 2.68 -2.52 11.98
C ASN A 123 4.20 -2.46 11.83
N PHE A 124 4.75 -1.29 11.52
CA PHE A 124 6.20 -1.07 11.45
C PHE A 124 6.87 -1.26 12.81
N LEU A 125 6.14 -1.16 13.92
CA LEU A 125 6.64 -1.51 15.25
C LEU A 125 7.13 -2.98 15.35
N VAL A 126 6.63 -3.88 14.51
CA VAL A 126 7.14 -5.26 14.41
C VAL A 126 8.58 -5.31 13.94
N PHE A 127 8.99 -4.35 13.10
CA PHE A 127 10.35 -4.30 12.57
C PHE A 127 11.37 -3.80 13.60
N VAL A 128 10.94 -3.05 14.61
CA VAL A 128 11.82 -2.51 15.67
C VAL A 128 12.61 -3.62 16.40
N PRO A 129 11.99 -4.66 17.00
CA PRO A 129 12.74 -5.74 17.64
C PRO A 129 13.61 -6.52 16.65
N VAL A 130 13.21 -6.64 15.39
CA VAL A 130 14.00 -7.29 14.33
C VAL A 130 15.31 -6.53 14.10
N VAL A 131 15.26 -5.19 14.02
CA VAL A 131 16.45 -4.33 13.87
C VAL A 131 17.42 -4.53 15.04
N PHE A 132 16.92 -4.53 16.29
CA PHE A 132 17.77 -4.70 17.47
C PHE A 132 18.34 -6.12 17.60
N TYR A 133 17.52 -7.14 17.37
CA TYR A 133 17.93 -8.54 17.49
C TYR A 133 18.97 -8.94 16.43
N TYR A 134 18.74 -8.54 15.17
CA TYR A 134 19.63 -8.85 14.05
C TYR A 134 20.72 -7.79 13.80
N LYS A 135 20.78 -6.76 14.65
CA LYS A 135 21.79 -5.68 14.60
C LYS A 135 21.85 -5.00 13.22
N ILE A 136 20.69 -4.70 12.64
CA ILE A 136 20.61 -4.01 11.35
C ILE A 136 21.03 -2.55 11.56
N VAL A 137 22.13 -2.14 10.94
CA VAL A 137 22.64 -0.77 11.06
C VAL A 137 22.12 0.08 9.91
N PRO A 138 21.43 1.20 10.19
CA PRO A 138 21.07 2.17 9.15
C PRO A 138 22.30 2.66 8.42
N THR A 139 22.19 2.76 7.10
CA THR A 139 23.25 3.24 6.20
C THR A 139 22.82 4.55 5.55
N TRP A 140 23.70 5.17 4.75
CA TRP A 140 23.35 6.39 4.01
C TRP A 140 22.18 6.20 3.02
N VAL A 141 21.89 4.95 2.62
CA VAL A 141 20.78 4.64 1.72
C VAL A 141 19.45 4.61 2.46
N THR A 142 19.43 4.34 3.76
CA THR A 142 18.20 4.13 4.54
C THR A 142 17.13 5.23 4.37
N PRO A 143 17.48 6.53 4.28
CA PRO A 143 16.51 7.59 3.97
C PRO A 143 15.78 7.42 2.62
N LEU A 144 16.35 6.73 1.63
CA LEU A 144 15.69 6.44 0.34
C LEU A 144 14.39 5.63 0.53
N ALA A 145 14.26 4.86 1.62
CA ALA A 145 13.02 4.15 1.93
C ALA A 145 11.85 5.11 2.14
N LEU A 146 12.09 6.34 2.64
CA LEU A 146 11.05 7.37 2.76
C LEU A 146 10.58 7.85 1.39
N VAL A 147 11.48 7.94 0.42
CA VAL A 147 11.14 8.29 -0.97
C VAL A 147 10.35 7.14 -1.62
N GLY A 148 10.73 5.89 -1.38
CA GLY A 148 9.95 4.72 -1.80
C GLY A 148 8.55 4.72 -1.20
N LEU A 149 8.42 4.97 0.11
CA LEU A 149 7.14 5.05 0.81
C LEU A 149 6.26 6.20 0.28
N PHE A 150 6.88 7.34 -0.02
CA PHE A 150 6.20 8.48 -0.65
C PHE A 150 5.67 8.13 -2.04
N LEU A 151 6.46 7.43 -2.87
CA LEU A 151 5.99 6.94 -4.16
C LEU A 151 4.84 5.95 -4.02
N ILE A 152 4.90 5.01 -3.06
CA ILE A 152 3.76 4.12 -2.80
C ILE A 152 2.52 4.91 -2.40
N THR A 153 2.68 5.93 -1.55
CA THR A 153 1.57 6.79 -1.10
C THR A 153 0.91 7.50 -2.28
N ILE A 154 1.71 8.13 -3.14
CA ILE A 154 1.20 8.81 -4.34
C ILE A 154 0.47 7.82 -5.26
N ASN A 155 1.02 6.61 -5.42
CA ASN A 155 0.39 5.60 -6.26
C ASN A 155 -0.91 5.07 -5.66
N GLY A 156 -0.93 4.88 -4.34
CA GLY A 156 -2.13 4.49 -3.60
C GLY A 156 -3.30 5.44 -3.84
N ILE A 157 -3.05 6.75 -3.95
CA ILE A 157 -4.12 7.74 -4.18
C ILE A 157 -4.81 7.51 -5.52
N TRP A 158 -4.04 7.43 -6.62
CA TRP A 158 -4.64 7.27 -7.95
C TRP A 158 -5.26 5.88 -8.13
N ILE A 159 -4.66 4.85 -7.52
CA ILE A 159 -5.20 3.49 -7.49
C ILE A 159 -6.56 3.46 -6.78
N VAL A 160 -6.65 4.05 -5.59
CA VAL A 160 -7.90 4.11 -4.82
C VAL A 160 -9.00 4.85 -5.60
N ILE A 161 -8.66 5.97 -6.25
CA ILE A 161 -9.63 6.69 -7.08
C ILE A 161 -10.11 5.81 -8.24
N SER A 162 -9.17 5.22 -8.99
CA SER A 162 -9.48 4.43 -10.17
C SER A 162 -10.30 3.19 -9.85
N ILE A 163 -9.83 2.38 -8.90
CA ILE A 163 -10.52 1.17 -8.47
C ILE A 163 -11.85 1.50 -7.80
N GLY A 164 -11.90 2.54 -6.96
CA GLY A 164 -13.14 2.98 -6.33
C GLY A 164 -14.22 3.38 -7.34
N ILE A 165 -13.85 4.05 -8.44
CA ILE A 165 -14.77 4.40 -9.52
C ILE A 165 -15.32 3.13 -10.20
N VAL A 166 -14.44 2.20 -10.54
CA VAL A 166 -14.81 0.95 -11.24
C VAL A 166 -15.70 0.08 -10.34
N CYS A 167 -15.36 -0.07 -9.06
CA CYS A 167 -16.13 -0.84 -8.08
C CYS A 167 -17.48 -0.20 -7.74
N ALA A 168 -17.58 1.14 -7.74
CA ALA A 168 -18.87 1.81 -7.62
C ALA A 168 -19.77 1.48 -8.81
N ARG A 169 -19.21 1.41 -10.03
CA ARG A 169 -19.96 1.06 -11.24
C ARG A 169 -20.38 -0.41 -11.28
N TYR A 170 -19.49 -1.31 -10.88
CA TYR A 170 -19.64 -2.77 -11.02
C TYR A 170 -19.43 -3.47 -9.67
N ARG A 171 -20.52 -4.03 -9.12
CA ARG A 171 -20.54 -4.60 -7.76
C ARG A 171 -19.76 -5.90 -7.58
N ASP A 172 -19.41 -6.59 -8.66
CA ASP A 172 -18.67 -7.85 -8.62
C ASP A 172 -17.13 -7.65 -8.64
N ILE A 173 -16.67 -6.48 -9.08
CA ILE A 173 -15.25 -6.16 -9.18
C ILE A 173 -14.51 -6.21 -7.83
N PRO A 174 -15.10 -5.81 -6.67
CA PRO A 174 -14.43 -5.96 -5.38
C PRO A 174 -13.96 -7.38 -5.08
N GLN A 175 -14.76 -8.40 -5.43
CA GLN A 175 -14.38 -9.80 -5.22
C GLN A 175 -13.25 -10.22 -6.18
N LEU A 176 -13.34 -9.82 -7.45
CA LEU A 176 -12.28 -10.06 -8.42
C LEU A 176 -10.95 -9.42 -7.99
N VAL A 177 -11.00 -8.17 -7.52
CA VAL A 177 -9.81 -7.45 -7.01
C VAL A 177 -9.21 -8.20 -5.82
N LEU A 178 -10.02 -8.68 -4.88
CA LEU A 178 -9.54 -9.47 -3.75
C LEU A 178 -8.76 -10.71 -4.21
N SER A 179 -9.30 -11.46 -5.17
CA SER A 179 -8.63 -12.64 -5.75
C SER A 179 -7.34 -12.28 -6.50
N LEU A 180 -7.35 -11.19 -7.29
CA LEU A 180 -6.16 -10.73 -8.02
C LEU A 180 -5.06 -10.27 -7.09
N VAL A 181 -5.39 -9.54 -6.01
CA VAL A 181 -4.43 -9.14 -4.98
C VAL A 181 -3.84 -10.38 -4.31
N GLN A 182 -4.65 -11.38 -3.99
CA GLN A 182 -4.16 -12.64 -3.41
C GLN A 182 -3.21 -13.38 -4.36
N MET A 183 -3.52 -13.47 -5.66
CA MET A 183 -2.62 -14.07 -6.65
C MET A 183 -1.31 -13.27 -6.79
N ALA A 184 -1.41 -11.94 -6.82
CA ALA A 184 -0.25 -11.06 -6.92
C ALA A 184 0.71 -11.19 -5.73
N PHE A 185 0.22 -11.57 -4.54
CA PHE A 185 1.09 -11.86 -3.39
C PHE A 185 2.09 -12.98 -3.69
N PHE A 186 1.64 -14.07 -4.32
CA PHE A 186 2.51 -15.22 -4.63
C PHE A 186 3.46 -14.94 -5.79
N LEU A 187 3.05 -14.11 -6.75
CA LEU A 187 3.89 -13.66 -7.87
C LEU A 187 4.94 -12.63 -7.46
N THR A 188 4.80 -12.04 -6.27
CA THR A 188 5.70 -11.03 -5.74
C THR A 188 6.64 -11.67 -4.70
N PRO A 189 7.94 -11.32 -4.67
CA PRO A 189 8.91 -11.89 -3.73
C PRO A 189 8.73 -11.32 -2.33
N VAL A 190 7.57 -11.61 -1.72
CA VAL A 190 7.23 -11.23 -0.35
C VAL A 190 7.76 -12.28 0.62
N ILE A 191 7.50 -13.55 0.33
CA ILE A 191 7.97 -14.70 1.11
C ILE A 191 9.38 -15.08 0.67
N TRP A 192 9.60 -15.25 -0.64
CA TRP A 192 10.87 -15.72 -1.18
C TRP A 192 11.77 -14.56 -1.63
N GLY A 193 13.10 -14.79 -1.57
CA GLY A 193 14.11 -13.83 -2.00
C GLY A 193 14.45 -13.93 -3.50
N VAL A 194 14.80 -12.81 -4.14
CA VAL A 194 15.21 -12.83 -5.57
C VAL A 194 16.47 -13.67 -5.80
N GLN A 195 17.34 -13.75 -4.78
CA GLN A 195 18.58 -14.54 -4.81
C GLN A 195 18.32 -16.05 -4.88
N GLU A 196 17.13 -16.51 -4.49
CA GLU A 196 16.77 -17.93 -4.48
C GLU A 196 16.41 -18.45 -5.88
N ILE A 197 16.05 -17.56 -6.81
CA ILE A 197 15.68 -17.94 -8.19
C ILE A 197 16.90 -18.07 -9.11
N GLY A 198 18.01 -17.40 -8.77
CA GLY A 198 19.25 -17.43 -9.53
C GLY A 198 19.94 -16.08 -9.59
N ASN A 199 20.99 -15.99 -10.43
CA ASN A 199 21.78 -14.76 -10.58
C ASN A 199 21.04 -13.66 -11.35
N GLU A 200 20.09 -14.04 -12.22
CA GLU A 200 19.32 -13.11 -13.04
C GLU A 200 17.88 -12.99 -12.54
N ILE A 201 17.37 -11.76 -12.50
CA ILE A 201 15.96 -11.51 -12.21
C ILE A 201 15.15 -12.01 -13.40
N PRO A 202 14.21 -12.95 -13.22
CA PRO A 202 13.40 -13.43 -14.33
C PRO A 202 12.50 -12.32 -14.87
N LEU A 203 12.20 -12.37 -16.17
CA LEU A 203 11.41 -11.34 -16.86
C LEU A 203 10.06 -11.07 -16.18
N PHE A 204 9.37 -12.11 -15.70
CA PHE A 204 8.08 -11.94 -15.03
C PHE A 204 8.18 -11.05 -13.78
N LEU A 205 9.32 -11.09 -13.09
CA LEU A 205 9.56 -10.29 -11.90
C LEU A 205 9.96 -8.85 -12.26
N GLN A 206 10.72 -8.68 -13.35
CA GLN A 206 11.02 -7.35 -13.90
C GLN A 206 9.78 -6.61 -14.44
N LEU A 207 8.72 -7.34 -14.77
CA LEU A 207 7.43 -6.76 -15.17
C LEU A 207 6.48 -6.55 -13.98
N ASN A 208 6.82 -7.06 -12.79
CA ASN A 208 5.96 -6.98 -11.63
C ASN A 208 6.08 -5.61 -10.94
N LEU A 209 5.05 -4.78 -11.08
CA LEU A 209 4.97 -3.46 -10.44
C LEU A 209 5.12 -3.52 -8.92
N PHE A 210 4.46 -4.48 -8.25
CA PHE A 210 4.51 -4.62 -6.79
C PHE A 210 5.91 -4.90 -6.28
N TYR A 211 6.69 -5.68 -7.05
CA TYR A 211 8.09 -5.95 -6.72
C TYR A 211 8.90 -4.66 -6.67
N HIS A 212 8.82 -3.82 -7.70
CA HIS A 212 9.58 -2.57 -7.76
C HIS A 212 9.23 -1.63 -6.61
N PHE A 213 7.94 -1.43 -6.31
CA PHE A 213 7.53 -0.59 -5.18
C PHE A 213 7.99 -1.14 -3.83
N MET A 214 7.90 -2.46 -3.62
CA MET A 214 8.37 -3.10 -2.40
C MET A 214 9.89 -2.98 -2.25
N GLU A 215 10.65 -3.15 -3.33
CA GLU A 215 12.12 -3.04 -3.32
C GLU A 215 12.59 -1.64 -2.94
N LEU A 216 11.91 -0.58 -3.40
CA LEU A 216 12.24 0.81 -3.06
C LEU A 216 12.17 1.12 -1.55
N VAL A 217 11.37 0.37 -0.79
CA VAL A 217 11.28 0.52 0.67
C VAL A 217 12.16 -0.51 1.38
N ARG A 218 12.13 -1.76 0.92
CA ARG A 218 12.82 -2.88 1.59
C ARG A 218 14.34 -2.78 1.47
N ALA A 219 14.87 -2.55 0.27
CA ALA A 219 16.31 -2.58 0.05
C ALA A 219 17.05 -1.55 0.91
N PRO A 220 16.66 -0.26 0.97
CA PRO A 220 17.39 0.74 1.75
C PRO A 220 17.32 0.52 3.27
N LEU A 221 16.21 -0.03 3.76
CA LEU A 221 16.05 -0.40 5.18
C LEU A 221 16.94 -1.57 5.59
N LEU A 222 17.32 -2.43 4.64
CA LEU A 222 18.30 -3.50 4.83
C LEU A 222 19.74 -3.06 4.50
N GLY A 223 19.95 -1.78 4.16
CA GLY A 223 21.25 -1.23 3.80
C GLY A 223 21.71 -1.53 2.38
N MET A 224 20.81 -1.99 1.50
CA MET A 224 21.08 -2.23 0.09
C MET A 224 20.54 -1.09 -0.78
N GLU A 225 21.24 -0.78 -1.87
CA GLU A 225 20.74 0.18 -2.85
C GLU A 225 19.60 -0.43 -3.68
N PRO A 226 18.45 0.27 -3.82
CA PRO A 226 17.43 -0.14 -4.76
C PRO A 226 17.96 -0.09 -6.19
N ARG A 227 17.51 -1.03 -7.02
CA ARG A 227 17.86 -1.05 -8.43
C ARG A 227 17.31 0.19 -9.14
N MET A 228 18.10 0.75 -10.06
CA MET A 228 17.69 1.91 -10.87
C MET A 228 16.44 1.62 -11.72
N LEU A 229 16.29 0.37 -12.19
CA LEU A 229 15.08 -0.06 -12.89
C LEU A 229 13.82 0.16 -12.05
N SER A 230 13.88 -0.11 -10.74
CA SER A 230 12.75 0.03 -9.83
C SER A 230 12.32 1.48 -9.65
N TRP A 231 13.27 2.42 -9.69
CA TRP A 231 12.97 3.85 -9.75
C TRP A 231 12.25 4.25 -11.04
N TYR A 232 12.78 3.83 -12.20
CA TYR A 232 12.18 4.15 -13.50
C TYR A 232 10.77 3.59 -13.61
N VAL A 233 10.57 2.32 -13.23
CA VAL A 233 9.25 1.67 -13.27
C VAL A 233 8.27 2.37 -12.32
N ALA A 234 8.69 2.70 -11.10
CA ALA A 234 7.81 3.39 -10.14
C ALA A 234 7.41 4.80 -10.63
N ILE A 235 8.35 5.57 -11.17
CA ILE A 235 8.07 6.91 -11.70
C ILE A 235 7.16 6.82 -12.93
N ALA A 236 7.46 5.93 -13.88
CA ALA A 236 6.63 5.71 -15.07
C ALA A 236 5.20 5.30 -14.68
N THR A 237 5.06 4.37 -13.75
CA THR A 237 3.74 3.94 -13.23
C THR A 237 2.99 5.08 -12.57
N THR A 238 3.70 5.92 -11.82
CA THR A 238 3.10 7.12 -11.20
C THR A 238 2.53 8.05 -12.26
N VAL A 239 3.32 8.40 -13.28
CA VAL A 239 2.91 9.33 -14.33
C VAL A 239 1.74 8.74 -15.14
N ILE A 240 1.87 7.50 -15.61
CA ILE A 240 0.84 6.83 -16.41
C ILE A 240 -0.45 6.65 -15.60
N GLY A 241 -0.34 6.20 -14.35
CA GLY A 241 -1.48 5.98 -13.45
C GLY A 241 -2.26 7.26 -13.16
N TRP A 242 -1.57 8.38 -12.93
CA TRP A 242 -2.23 9.67 -12.74
C TRP A 242 -2.92 10.18 -14.01
N ILE A 243 -2.27 10.05 -15.18
CA ILE A 243 -2.90 10.41 -16.47
C ILE A 243 -4.18 9.60 -16.67
N PHE A 244 -4.09 8.27 -16.51
CA PHE A 244 -5.23 7.37 -16.60
C PHE A 244 -6.36 7.77 -15.63
N THR A 245 -6.02 8.01 -14.37
CA THR A 245 -6.99 8.36 -13.32
C THR A 245 -7.69 9.69 -13.61
N VAL A 246 -6.96 10.69 -14.08
CA VAL A 246 -7.55 12.00 -14.45
C VAL A 246 -8.53 11.85 -15.61
N LEU A 247 -8.20 11.03 -16.61
CA LEU A 247 -9.08 10.73 -17.75
C LEU A 247 -10.33 9.96 -17.30
N LEU A 248 -10.16 8.91 -16.50
CA LEU A 248 -11.26 8.11 -15.96
C LEU A 248 -12.19 8.97 -15.10
N TYR A 249 -11.63 9.75 -14.17
CA TYR A 249 -12.40 10.61 -13.29
C TYR A 249 -13.16 11.71 -14.05
N ARG A 250 -12.57 12.27 -15.11
CA ARG A 250 -13.26 13.25 -15.99
C ARG A 250 -14.58 12.69 -16.53
N VAL A 251 -14.60 11.41 -16.93
CA VAL A 251 -15.78 10.75 -17.48
C VAL A 251 -16.75 10.32 -16.38
N ALA A 252 -16.21 9.80 -15.27
CA ALA A 252 -17.00 9.21 -14.19
C ALA A 252 -17.61 10.24 -13.21
N ARG A 253 -17.01 11.42 -13.02
CA ARG A 253 -17.37 12.38 -11.94
C ARG A 253 -18.85 12.73 -11.88
N ARG A 254 -19.52 12.87 -13.04
CA ARG A 254 -20.95 13.21 -13.11
C ARG A 254 -21.87 12.02 -12.84
N ARG A 255 -21.36 10.81 -13.00
CA ARG A 255 -22.12 9.56 -12.89
C ARG A 255 -21.92 8.87 -11.54
N LEU A 256 -20.82 9.18 -10.85
CA LEU A 256 -20.42 8.50 -9.62
C LEU A 256 -21.52 8.52 -8.54
N VAL A 257 -22.22 9.64 -8.37
CA VAL A 257 -23.32 9.79 -7.39
C VAL A 257 -24.49 8.83 -7.68
N PHE A 258 -24.70 8.44 -8.94
CA PHE A 258 -25.75 7.49 -9.34
C PHE A 258 -25.32 6.03 -9.23
N TRP A 259 -24.01 5.77 -9.12
CA TRP A 259 -23.46 4.42 -9.00
C TRP A 259 -23.39 3.95 -7.54
N ILE A 260 -23.17 4.90 -6.62
CA ILE A 260 -23.16 4.70 -5.16
C ILE A 260 -24.56 4.83 -4.56
#